data_AF-A0AAE5RV78-F1
#
_entry.id   AF-A0AAE5RV78-F1
#
_cell.length_a   1.000
_cell.length_b   1.000
_cell.length_c   1.000
_cell.angle_alpha   90.00
_cell.angle_beta   90.00
_cell.angle_gamma   90.00
#
_symmetry.space_group_name_H-M   'P 1'
#
loop_
_entity.id
_entity.type
_entity.pdbx_description
1 polymer ?
#
loop_
_entity_poly.entity_id
_entity_poly.type
_entity_poly.pdbx_seq_one_letter_code
_entity_poly.pdbx_strand_id
1 'polypeptide(L)' 'MNFTQAAHDRNITQSALSRRIRQLEQWVGIPLIDRTTPSL' A
#
# COMPACT_ATOMS: atom_id res chain seq x y z
N MET A 1 -5.73 -3.84 -6.57
CA MET A 1 -4.29 -3.46 -6.55
C MET A 1 -3.48 -4.58 -5.90
N ASN A 2 -2.37 -5.03 -6.49
CA ASN A 2 -1.52 -6.06 -5.90
C ASN A 2 -0.24 -5.44 -5.31
N PHE A 3 -0.18 -5.32 -3.97
CA PHE A 3 0.97 -4.78 -3.25
C PHE A 3 2.22 -5.66 -3.33
N THR A 4 2.05 -6.98 -3.54
CA THR A 4 3.17 -7.91 -3.69
C THR A 4 3.92 -7.63 -5.00
N GLN A 5 3.18 -7.44 -6.10
CA GLN A 5 3.78 -7.09 -7.39
C GLN A 5 4.50 -5.74 -7.32
N ALA A 6 3.85 -4.70 -6.78
CA ALA A 6 4.43 -3.36 -6.68
C ALA A 6 5.68 -3.31 -5.78
N ALA A 7 5.79 -4.22 -4.80
CA ALA A 7 6.97 -4.35 -3.96
C ALA A 7 8.12 -5.05 -4.71
N HIS A 8 7.80 -6.09 -5.48
CA HIS A 8 8.75 -6.77 -6.37
C HIS A 8 9.35 -5.80 -7.39
N ASP A 9 8.52 -5.01 -8.08
CA ASP A 9 8.97 -4.03 -9.08
C ASP A 9 9.89 -2.95 -8.50
N ARG A 10 9.84 -2.76 -7.17
CA ARG A 10 10.67 -1.81 -6.43
C ARG A 10 11.83 -2.44 -5.66
N ASN A 11 12.07 -3.74 -5.82
CA ASN A 11 13.11 -4.48 -5.09
C ASN A 11 13.04 -4.30 -3.56
N ILE A 12 11.83 -4.20 -3.00
CA ILE A 12 11.61 -4.09 -1.55
C ILE A 12 10.59 -5.13 -1.08
N THR A 13 10.52 -5.35 0.23
CA THR A 13 9.49 -6.21 0.81
C THR A 13 8.11 -5.55 0.75
N GLN A 14 7.07 -6.36 0.62
CA GLN A 14 5.67 -5.89 0.67
C GLN A 14 5.35 -5.19 2.00
N SER A 15 5.97 -5.61 3.10
CA SER A 15 5.82 -4.99 4.41
C SER A 15 6.46 -3.60 4.47
N ALA A 16 7.61 -3.39 3.83
CA ALA A 16 8.26 -2.08 3.71
C ALA A 16 7.40 -1.12 2.86
N LEU A 17 6.88 -1.59 1.73
CA LEU A 17 5.96 -0.81 0.89
C LEU A 17 4.70 -0.40 1.67
N SER A 18 4.08 -1.35 2.37
CA SER A 18 2.87 -1.09 3.16
C SER A 18 3.11 -0.08 4.29
N ARG A 19 4.27 -0.13 4.97
CA ARG A 19 4.64 0.84 6.00
C ARG A 19 4.78 2.25 5.43
N ARG A 20 5.44 2.40 4.27
CA ARG A 20 5.59 3.69 3.60
C ARG A 20 4.25 4.31 3.19
N ILE A 21 3.32 3.49 2.69
CA ILE A 21 1.98 3.95 2.32
C ILE A 21 1.20 4.42 3.55
N ARG A 22 1.23 3.65 4.65
CA ARG A 22 0.58 4.07 5.90
C ARG A 22 1.17 5.37 6.47
N GLN A 23 2.49 5.53 6.41
CA GLN A 23 3.13 6.79 6.83
C GLN A 23 2.68 7.96 5.96
N LEU A 24 2.53 7.75 4.65
CA LEU A 24 2.04 8.77 3.74
C LEU A 24 0.58 9.14 4.04
N GLU A 25 -0.30 8.15 4.18
CA GLU A 25 -1.72 8.34 4.58
C GLU A 25 -1.83 9.11 5.89
N GLN A 26 -0.98 8.79 6.87
CA GLN A 26 -0.91 9.49 8.15
C GLN A 26 -0.45 10.95 7.98
N TRP A 27 0.57 11.19 7.14
CA TRP A 27 1.08 12.54 6.88
C TRP A 27 0.05 13.43 6.16
N VAL A 28 -0.68 12.89 5.18
CA VAL A 28 -1.74 13.64 4.49
C VAL A 28 -3.06 13.70 5.28
N GLY A 29 -3.21 12.86 6.31
CA GLY A 29 -4.43 12.79 7.13
C GLY A 29 -5.63 12.17 6.44
N ILE A 30 -5.44 11.50 5.29
CA ILE A 30 -6.51 10.86 4.52
C ILE A 30 -6.08 9.46 4.03
N PRO A 31 -7.01 8.49 3.95
CA PRO A 31 -6.72 7.22 3.30
C PRO A 31 -6.49 7.46 1.79
N LEU A 32 -5.39 6.93 1.27
CA LEU A 32 -5.02 7.08 -0.14
C LEU A 32 -5.36 5.84 -0.96
N ILE A 33 -5.45 4.68 -0.28
CA ILE A 33 -5.78 3.43 -0.94
C ILE A 33 -6.94 2.77 -0.22
N ASP A 34 -8.00 2.52 -0.97
CA ASP A 34 -9.12 1.70 -0.50
C ASP A 34 -8.68 0.23 -0.43
N ARG A 35 -8.82 -0.35 0.77
CA ARG A 35 -8.47 -1.75 1.06
C ARG A 35 -9.70 -2.66 1.08
N THR A 36 -10.89 -2.12 0.80
CA THR A 36 -12.08 -2.92 0.60
C THR A 36 -11.92 -3.66 -0.73
N THR A 37 -11.63 -4.96 -0.65
CA THR A 37 -11.80 -5.85 -1.79
C THR A 37 -13.28 -5.85 -2.18
N PRO A 38 -13.67 -5.44 -3.40
CA PRO A 38 -14.97 -5.81 -3.91
C PRO A 38 -14.87 -7.28 -4.28
N SER A 39 -15.36 -8.15 -3.41
CA SER A 39 -15.66 -9.54 -3.79
C SER A 39 -17.18 -9.64 -3.92
N LEU A 40 -17.65 -9.40 -5.14
CA LEU A 40 -18.82 -10.08 -5.72
C LEU A 40 -18.29 -11.00 -6.81
#